data_AF-G1VMK5-F1
#
_entry.id   AF-G1VMK5-F1
#
_cell.length_a   1.000
_cell.length_b   1.000
_cell.length_c   1.000
_cell.angle_alpha   90.00
_cell.angle_beta   90.00
_cell.angle_gamma   90.00
#
_symmetry.space_group_name_H-M   'P 1'
#
loop_
_entity.id
_entity.type
_entity.pdbx_description
1 polymer ?
#
loop_
_entity_poly.entity_id
_entity_poly.type
_entity_poly.pdbx_seq_one_letter_code
_entity_poly.pdbx_strand_id
1 'polypeptide(L)'
;FINDSIKKKGKNDRIGWRLKRHAEKEFFRWMATWSMMIKSPADLGYNGEKFVLPKLHVKANILKSEPDAESLFVEYAETLQERREARKQSLDERVEMAKNIARTKENCLIWCDYNNESTALHKAIRESVEVKGPDTPEHKEKAMMGFASGDVKYLVTKPSICGFGMNWQNCHDMIFCGLSDSYEQFYQAIRRCYRFGQKHEVNVHVIISEKEMNVLNNIK
;
A
#
# COMPACT_ATOMS: atom_id res chain seq x y z
N PHE A 1 -10.06 -31.04 7.88
CA PHE A 1 -10.57 -29.76 7.34
C PHE A 1 -11.95 -29.99 6.73
N ILE A 2 -12.83 -28.99 6.76
CA ILE A 2 -14.07 -28.92 5.99
C ILE A 2 -13.80 -28.02 4.78
N ASN A 3 -14.24 -28.45 3.61
CA ASN A 3 -14.37 -27.58 2.45
C ASN A 3 -15.69 -26.80 2.61
N ASP A 4 -15.60 -25.52 2.97
CA ASP A 4 -16.75 -24.63 3.02
C ASP A 4 -16.74 -23.79 1.74
N SER A 5 -17.65 -24.08 0.80
CA SER A 5 -18.00 -23.11 -0.24
C SER A 5 -18.87 -22.04 0.41
N ILE A 6 -18.31 -20.86 0.65
CA ILE A 6 -19.09 -19.73 1.18
C ILE A 6 -19.99 -19.22 0.05
N LYS A 7 -21.23 -19.72 -0.03
CA LYS A 7 -22.28 -19.15 -0.89
C LYS A 7 -22.69 -17.77 -0.35
N LYS A 8 -21.97 -16.71 -0.73
CA LYS A 8 -22.52 -15.35 -0.72
C LYS A 8 -23.12 -15.09 -2.11
N LYS A 9 -24.43 -14.81 -2.17
CA LYS A 9 -25.14 -14.43 -3.41
C LYS A 9 -24.30 -13.39 -4.18
N GLY A 10 -23.79 -13.76 -5.36
CA GLY A 10 -23.21 -12.84 -6.34
C GLY A 10 -21.68 -12.73 -6.45
N LYS A 11 -20.86 -13.59 -5.82
CA LYS A 11 -19.39 -13.63 -6.07
C LYS A 11 -18.88 -15.06 -6.25
N ASN A 12 -17.94 -15.26 -7.19
CA ASN A 12 -17.29 -16.53 -7.50
C ASN A 12 -16.74 -17.25 -6.25
N ASP A 13 -16.92 -18.58 -6.23
CA ASP A 13 -16.50 -19.48 -5.16
C ASP A 13 -15.02 -19.30 -4.78
N ARG A 14 -14.77 -18.93 -3.52
CA ARG A 14 -13.46 -19.17 -2.89
C ARG A 14 -13.58 -20.45 -2.06
N ILE A 15 -12.88 -21.50 -2.49
CA ILE A 15 -12.74 -22.75 -1.75
C ILE A 15 -11.92 -22.43 -0.48
N GLY A 16 -12.59 -22.42 0.67
CA GLY A 16 -11.96 -22.21 1.97
C GLY A 16 -11.86 -23.52 2.73
N TRP A 17 -10.64 -23.94 3.08
CA TRP A 17 -10.43 -25.04 4.02
C TRP A 17 -10.47 -24.51 5.43
N ARG A 18 -11.46 -24.93 6.22
CA ARG A 18 -11.54 -24.59 7.66
C ARG A 18 -11.33 -25.81 8.52
N LEU A 19 -10.81 -25.64 9.72
CA LEU A 19 -10.73 -26.74 10.68
C LEU A 19 -12.12 -27.00 11.29
N LYS A 20 -12.44 -28.27 11.58
CA LYS A 20 -13.69 -28.59 12.30
C LYS A 20 -13.57 -28.10 13.73
N ARG A 21 -14.58 -27.40 14.26
CA ARG A 21 -14.56 -26.85 15.63
C ARG A 21 -14.19 -27.90 16.69
N HIS A 22 -14.71 -29.13 16.57
CA HIS A 22 -14.36 -30.21 17.51
C HIS A 22 -12.94 -30.77 17.35
N ALA A 23 -12.32 -30.59 16.17
CA ALA A 23 -10.98 -31.09 15.86
C ALA A 23 -9.88 -30.05 16.12
N GLU A 24 -10.24 -28.80 16.45
CA GLU A 24 -9.31 -27.68 16.65
C GLU A 24 -8.32 -27.93 17.77
N LYS A 25 -8.82 -28.40 18.91
CA LYS A 25 -8.00 -28.71 20.08
C LYS A 25 -7.01 -29.85 19.82
N GLU A 26 -7.47 -30.94 19.20
CA GLU A 26 -6.61 -32.09 18.88
C GLU A 26 -5.59 -31.74 17.80
N PHE A 27 -5.97 -30.94 16.81
CA PHE A 27 -5.07 -30.50 15.75
C PHE A 27 -3.93 -29.64 16.27
N PHE A 28 -4.22 -28.62 17.10
CA PHE A 28 -3.17 -27.80 17.70
C PHE A 28 -2.32 -28.58 18.72
N ARG A 29 -2.91 -29.54 19.46
CA ARG A 29 -2.15 -30.44 20.32
C ARG A 29 -1.17 -31.30 19.53
N TRP A 30 -1.61 -31.87 18.41
CA TRP A 30 -0.75 -32.64 17.52
C TRP A 30 0.34 -31.76 16.89
N MET A 31 0.01 -30.54 16.43
CA MET A 31 1.04 -29.61 15.94
C MET A 31 2.09 -29.30 17.02
N ALA A 32 1.69 -29.13 18.28
CA ALA A 32 2.62 -28.82 19.37
C ALA A 32 3.64 -29.93 19.67
N THR A 33 3.45 -31.17 19.19
CA THR A 33 4.42 -32.25 19.41
C THR A 33 5.64 -32.17 18.50
N TRP A 34 5.54 -31.45 17.37
CA TRP A 34 6.61 -31.41 16.36
C TRP A 34 6.89 -30.01 15.81
N SER A 35 5.97 -29.04 15.99
CA SER A 35 6.14 -27.68 15.47
C SER A 35 6.80 -26.76 16.49
N MET A 36 7.55 -25.79 15.98
CA MET A 36 8.17 -24.73 16.74
C MET A 36 7.92 -23.41 16.00
N MET A 37 7.47 -22.38 16.72
CA MET A 37 7.32 -21.05 16.15
C MET A 37 8.61 -20.27 16.37
N ILE A 38 9.30 -19.95 15.28
CA ILE A 38 10.52 -19.13 15.29
C ILE A 38 10.18 -17.79 14.64
N LYS A 39 10.42 -16.69 15.36
CA LYS A 39 10.20 -15.32 14.89
C LYS A 39 11.49 -14.72 14.32
N SER A 40 12.63 -15.09 14.88
CA SER A 40 13.93 -14.62 14.43
C SER A 40 15.01 -15.69 14.64
N PRO A 41 16.14 -15.64 13.90
CA PRO A 41 17.29 -16.52 14.16
C PRO A 41 17.83 -16.41 15.59
N ALA A 42 17.57 -15.29 16.28
CA ALA A 42 17.95 -15.09 17.68
C ALA A 42 17.23 -16.04 18.64
N ASP A 43 16.03 -16.51 18.29
CA ASP A 43 15.29 -17.51 19.08
C ASP A 43 16.04 -18.85 19.15
N LEU A 44 16.95 -19.09 18.20
CA LEU A 44 17.82 -20.26 18.11
C LEU A 44 19.27 -19.96 18.52
N GLY A 45 19.57 -18.74 18.99
CA GLY A 45 20.92 -18.30 19.38
C GLY A 45 21.80 -17.79 18.22
N TYR A 46 21.25 -17.58 17.02
CA TYR A 46 21.97 -16.99 15.88
C TYR A 46 21.80 -15.47 15.80
N ASN A 47 22.61 -14.78 14.99
CA ASN A 47 22.48 -13.34 14.78
C ASN A 47 21.13 -13.00 14.11
N GLY A 48 20.31 -12.22 14.82
CA GLY A 48 18.99 -11.76 14.38
C GLY A 48 18.91 -10.28 13.98
N GLU A 49 20.03 -9.57 13.84
CA GLU A 49 20.06 -8.10 13.63
C GLU A 49 19.25 -7.68 12.39
N LYS A 50 19.28 -8.47 11.31
CA LYS A 50 18.50 -8.20 10.09
C LYS A 50 16.99 -8.33 10.26
N PHE A 51 16.52 -8.95 11.35
CA PHE A 51 15.10 -9.06 11.68
C PHE A 51 14.61 -7.89 12.52
N VAL A 52 15.53 -7.08 13.07
CA VAL A 52 15.19 -5.82 13.72
C VAL A 52 14.92 -4.79 12.63
N LEU A 53 13.65 -4.40 12.49
CA LEU A 53 13.27 -3.39 11.52
C LEU A 53 13.54 -1.99 12.07
N PRO A 54 14.02 -1.07 11.22
CA PRO A 54 14.19 0.33 11.59
C PRO A 54 12.83 1.01 11.80
N LYS A 55 12.83 2.25 12.30
CA LYS A 55 11.57 2.95 12.58
C LYS A 55 10.77 3.21 11.29
N LEU A 56 9.46 2.99 11.36
CA LEU A 56 8.50 3.35 10.32
C LEU A 56 7.79 4.65 10.71
N HIS A 57 7.90 5.66 9.87
CA HIS A 57 7.23 6.95 10.05
C HIS A 57 6.08 7.08 9.07
N VAL A 58 4.84 7.16 9.57
CA VAL A 58 3.66 7.40 8.74
C VAL A 58 3.16 8.82 9.00
N LYS A 59 3.27 9.68 7.98
CA LYS A 59 2.85 11.09 8.03
C LYS A 59 1.65 11.31 7.12
N ALA A 60 0.53 11.72 7.68
CA ALA A 60 -0.63 12.17 6.93
C ALA A 60 -0.51 13.66 6.60
N ASN A 61 -0.55 13.99 5.32
CA ASN A 61 -0.59 15.31 4.75
C ASN A 61 -2.04 15.58 4.30
N ILE A 62 -2.76 16.40 5.06
CA ILE A 62 -4.16 16.74 4.80
C ILE A 62 -4.20 18.05 4.03
N LEU A 63 -4.76 18.02 2.82
CA LEU A 63 -5.04 19.20 2.01
C LEU A 63 -6.38 19.79 2.41
N LYS A 64 -6.38 21.07 2.80
CA LYS A 64 -7.61 21.81 3.09
C LYS A 64 -8.42 21.93 1.82
N SER A 65 -9.71 21.62 1.89
CA SER A 65 -10.61 21.77 0.75
C SER A 65 -11.42 23.04 0.90
N GLU A 66 -11.67 23.75 -0.19
CA GLU A 66 -12.61 24.87 -0.16
C GLU A 66 -14.03 24.34 0.14
N PRO A 67 -14.78 24.97 1.06
CA PRO A 67 -16.17 24.62 1.29
C PRO A 67 -17.00 24.96 0.04
N ASP A 68 -18.06 24.19 -0.21
CA ASP A 68 -18.98 24.50 -1.32
C ASP A 68 -19.60 25.89 -1.12
N ALA A 69 -19.94 26.57 -2.22
CA ALA A 69 -20.42 27.96 -2.22
C ALA A 69 -21.67 28.20 -1.32
N GLU A 70 -22.37 27.13 -0.93
CA GLU A 70 -23.57 27.16 -0.08
C GLU A 70 -23.33 26.72 1.38
N SER A 71 -22.11 26.30 1.76
CA SER A 71 -21.82 25.80 3.12
C SER A 71 -20.60 26.48 3.76
N LEU A 72 -20.64 26.66 5.09
CA LEU A 72 -19.55 27.27 5.88
C LEU A 72 -18.51 26.25 6.37
N PHE A 73 -18.80 24.95 6.21
CA PHE A 73 -17.94 23.86 6.65
C PHE A 73 -17.72 22.85 5.51
N VAL A 74 -16.57 22.17 5.53
CA VAL A 74 -16.27 21.11 4.57
C VAL A 74 -17.08 19.87 4.96
N GLU A 75 -18.07 19.50 4.14
CA GLU A 75 -18.77 18.24 4.31
C GLU A 75 -17.87 17.06 3.94
N TYR A 76 -17.81 16.06 4.82
CA TYR A 76 -17.03 14.84 4.58
C TYR A 76 -17.76 13.95 3.59
N ALA A 77 -17.03 13.39 2.61
CA ALA A 77 -17.62 12.48 1.64
C ALA A 77 -18.00 11.14 2.31
N GLU A 78 -19.29 10.89 2.46
CA GLU A 78 -19.81 9.65 3.05
C GLU A 78 -20.03 8.59 1.98
N THR A 79 -20.57 8.98 0.81
CA THR A 79 -20.90 8.04 -0.26
C THR A 79 -19.72 7.75 -1.19
N LEU A 80 -19.76 6.60 -1.88
CA LEU A 80 -18.73 6.21 -2.85
C LEU A 80 -18.64 7.17 -4.05
N GLN A 81 -19.72 7.86 -4.39
CA GLN A 81 -19.75 8.81 -5.50
C GLN A 81 -19.11 10.14 -5.09
N GLU A 82 -19.53 10.71 -3.95
CA GLU A 82 -18.93 11.92 -3.37
C GLU A 82 -17.42 11.76 -3.17
N ARG A 83 -16.96 10.60 -2.67
CA ARG A 83 -15.53 10.33 -2.48
C ARG A 83 -14.76 10.36 -3.80
N ARG A 84 -15.34 9.82 -4.88
CA ARG A 84 -14.71 9.84 -6.21
C ARG A 84 -14.64 11.24 -6.79
N GLU A 85 -15.65 12.07 -6.55
CA GLU A 85 -15.68 13.46 -7.00
C GLU A 85 -14.69 14.31 -6.21
N ALA A 86 -14.68 14.20 -4.89
CA ALA A 86 -13.69 14.85 -4.03
C ALA A 86 -12.25 14.51 -4.42
N ARG A 87 -11.98 13.25 -4.79
CA ARG A 87 -10.67 12.84 -5.33
C ARG A 87 -10.31 13.50 -6.64
N LYS A 88 -11.27 13.62 -7.56
CA LYS A 88 -11.04 14.27 -8.85
C LYS A 88 -10.76 15.76 -8.67
N GLN A 89 -11.54 16.43 -7.82
CA GLN A 89 -11.37 17.86 -7.52
C GLN A 89 -10.00 18.14 -6.86
N SER A 90 -9.59 17.31 -5.90
CA SER A 90 -8.31 17.46 -5.19
C SER A 90 -7.10 16.89 -5.92
N LEU A 91 -7.26 16.40 -7.16
CA LEU A 91 -6.20 15.67 -7.86
C LEU A 91 -4.93 16.52 -8.04
N ASP A 92 -5.08 17.74 -8.56
CA ASP A 92 -3.95 18.58 -8.93
C ASP A 92 -3.14 19.01 -7.71
N GLU A 93 -3.81 19.36 -6.61
CA GLU A 93 -3.17 19.71 -5.35
C GLU A 93 -2.42 18.52 -4.73
N ARG A 94 -3.03 17.32 -4.77
CA ARG A 94 -2.39 16.08 -4.29
C ARG A 94 -1.14 15.75 -5.10
N VAL A 95 -1.21 15.91 -6.42
CA VAL A 95 -0.10 15.68 -7.34
C VAL A 95 1.04 16.67 -7.12
N GLU A 96 0.74 17.96 -6.93
CA GLU A 96 1.77 18.97 -6.67
C GLU A 96 2.46 18.73 -5.31
N MET A 97 1.70 18.36 -4.28
CA MET A 97 2.28 17.97 -3.00
C MET A 97 3.15 16.71 -3.11
N ALA A 98 2.68 15.69 -3.83
CA ALA A 98 3.44 14.46 -4.07
C ALA A 98 4.77 14.76 -4.78
N LYS A 99 4.74 15.60 -5.81
CA LYS A 99 5.92 16.06 -6.53
C LYS A 99 6.88 16.82 -5.62
N ASN A 100 6.39 17.73 -4.79
CA ASN A 100 7.24 18.50 -3.88
C ASN A 100 7.95 17.61 -2.86
N ILE A 101 7.26 16.59 -2.34
CA ILE A 101 7.87 15.59 -1.47
C ILE A 101 8.89 14.76 -2.26
N ALA A 102 8.51 14.19 -3.40
CA ALA A 102 9.35 13.29 -4.20
C ALA A 102 10.67 13.96 -4.64
N ARG A 103 10.65 15.26 -4.99
CA ARG A 103 11.85 16.01 -5.41
C ARG A 103 12.92 16.14 -4.33
N THR A 104 12.54 16.01 -3.06
CA THR A 104 13.49 16.04 -1.93
C THR A 104 14.15 14.69 -1.65
N LYS A 105 13.75 13.64 -2.37
CA LYS A 105 14.15 12.25 -2.11
C LYS A 105 15.08 11.71 -3.19
N GLU A 106 15.90 10.76 -2.79
CA GLU A 106 16.83 10.07 -3.69
C GLU A 106 16.09 9.07 -4.58
N ASN A 107 15.18 8.29 -4.02
CA ASN A 107 14.25 7.46 -4.75
C ASN A 107 12.90 7.49 -4.04
N CYS A 108 11.83 7.28 -4.78
CA CYS A 108 10.50 7.27 -4.18
C CYS A 108 9.55 6.34 -4.91
N LEU A 109 8.81 5.57 -4.14
CA LEU A 109 7.71 4.77 -4.64
C LEU A 109 6.40 5.52 -4.43
N ILE A 110 5.69 5.81 -5.52
CA ILE A 110 4.44 6.55 -5.50
C ILE A 110 3.27 5.62 -5.83
N TRP A 111 2.40 5.45 -4.86
CA TRP A 111 1.18 4.68 -4.94
C TRP A 111 -0.01 5.55 -5.30
N CYS A 112 -0.85 5.04 -6.18
CA CYS A 112 -2.12 5.64 -6.59
C CYS A 112 -3.18 4.56 -6.80
N ASP A 113 -4.45 4.95 -6.86
CA ASP A 113 -5.55 4.01 -7.07
C ASP A 113 -6.07 4.07 -8.51
N TYR A 114 -6.13 5.27 -9.11
CA TYR A 114 -6.74 5.49 -10.41
C TYR A 114 -5.72 5.75 -11.55
N ASN A 115 -6.15 5.55 -12.80
CA ASN A 115 -5.31 5.77 -13.97
C ASN A 115 -5.07 7.25 -14.29
N ASN A 116 -6.04 8.12 -13.98
CA ASN A 116 -5.86 9.56 -14.10
C ASN A 116 -4.82 10.08 -13.10
N GLU A 117 -4.85 9.58 -11.87
CA GLU A 117 -3.85 9.87 -10.83
C GLU A 117 -2.45 9.44 -11.26
N SER A 118 -2.30 8.19 -11.70
CA SER A 118 -0.99 7.70 -12.16
C SER A 118 -0.45 8.55 -13.31
N THR A 119 -1.31 8.93 -14.25
CA THR A 119 -0.90 9.71 -15.43
C THR A 119 -0.52 11.14 -15.04
N ALA A 120 -1.26 11.76 -14.12
CA ALA A 120 -0.98 13.09 -13.62
C ALA A 120 0.34 13.13 -12.83
N LEU A 121 0.56 12.15 -11.95
CA LEU A 121 1.80 12.00 -11.19
C LEU A 121 3.00 11.79 -12.11
N HIS A 122 2.86 10.93 -13.13
CA HIS A 122 3.93 10.69 -14.08
C HIS A 122 4.31 11.94 -14.88
N LYS A 123 3.31 12.74 -15.29
CA LYS A 123 3.53 14.03 -15.96
C LYS A 123 4.20 15.06 -15.04
N ALA A 124 3.83 15.09 -13.76
CA ALA A 124 4.33 16.07 -12.80
C ALA A 124 5.74 15.75 -12.27
N ILE A 125 6.05 14.45 -12.07
CA ILE A 125 7.31 13.97 -11.53
C ILE A 125 8.22 13.56 -12.70
N ARG A 126 9.14 14.45 -13.06
CA ARG A 126 10.17 14.17 -14.08
C ARG A 126 10.99 12.94 -13.68
N GLU A 127 11.38 12.12 -14.66
CA GLU A 127 12.15 10.87 -14.48
C GLU A 127 11.38 9.73 -13.78
N SER A 128 10.07 9.90 -13.55
CA SER A 128 9.25 8.80 -13.08
C SER A 128 8.96 7.80 -14.19
N VAL A 129 8.82 6.54 -13.83
CA VAL A 129 8.30 5.49 -14.71
C VAL A 129 6.91 5.10 -14.21
N GLU A 130 5.94 5.11 -15.11
CA GLU A 130 4.57 4.73 -14.82
C GLU A 130 4.31 3.27 -15.18
N VAL A 131 3.62 2.56 -14.29
CA VAL A 131 3.16 1.19 -14.53
C VAL A 131 1.64 1.09 -14.32
N LYS A 132 0.94 0.64 -15.36
CA LYS A 132 -0.52 0.45 -15.40
C LYS A 132 -0.89 -1.01 -15.60
N GLY A 133 -2.14 -1.32 -15.27
CA GLY A 133 -2.73 -2.66 -15.47
C GLY A 133 -2.66 -3.15 -16.93
N PRO A 134 -2.99 -2.31 -17.94
CA PRO A 134 -2.93 -2.71 -19.35
C PRO A 134 -1.53 -2.82 -19.96
N ASP A 135 -0.48 -2.40 -19.25
CA ASP A 135 0.88 -2.43 -19.81
C ASP A 135 1.34 -3.86 -20.06
N THR A 136 2.26 -4.02 -21.03
CA THR A 136 2.81 -5.33 -21.36
C THR A 136 3.60 -5.91 -20.19
N PRO A 137 3.68 -7.25 -20.05
CA PRO A 137 4.50 -7.89 -19.03
C PRO A 137 5.95 -7.41 -19.03
N GLU A 138 6.54 -7.21 -20.22
CA GLU A 138 7.93 -6.80 -20.39
C GLU A 138 8.16 -5.38 -19.86
N HIS A 139 7.22 -4.45 -20.09
CA HIS A 139 7.29 -3.09 -19.55
C HIS A 139 7.21 -3.10 -18.03
N LYS A 140 6.27 -3.88 -17.47
CA LYS A 140 6.10 -4.04 -16.02
C LYS A 140 7.37 -4.61 -15.39
N GLU A 141 7.92 -5.67 -15.97
CA GLU A 141 9.15 -6.31 -15.50
C GLU A 141 10.31 -5.32 -15.53
N LYS A 142 10.57 -4.68 -16.68
CA LYS A 142 11.65 -3.71 -16.84
C LYS A 142 11.54 -2.54 -15.86
N ALA A 143 10.35 -1.97 -15.69
CA ALA A 143 10.13 -0.86 -14.77
C ALA A 143 10.32 -1.26 -13.31
N MET A 144 9.75 -2.41 -12.89
CA MET A 144 9.81 -2.85 -11.50
C MET A 144 11.19 -3.39 -11.11
N MET A 145 11.89 -4.07 -12.02
CA MET A 145 13.28 -4.50 -11.83
C MET A 145 14.23 -3.31 -11.86
N GLY A 146 14.04 -2.38 -12.81
CA GLY A 146 14.81 -1.14 -12.88
C GLY A 146 14.65 -0.30 -11.61
N PHE A 147 13.47 -0.29 -10.99
CA PHE A 147 13.30 0.35 -9.68
C PHE A 147 14.04 -0.41 -8.58
N ALA A 148 14.05 -1.75 -8.59
CA ALA A 148 14.77 -2.55 -7.60
C ALA A 148 16.30 -2.42 -7.71
N SER A 149 16.84 -2.29 -8.92
CA SER A 149 18.28 -2.07 -9.18
C SER A 149 18.74 -0.63 -8.94
N GLY A 150 17.81 0.33 -8.98
CA GLY A 150 18.09 1.76 -8.84
C GLY A 150 18.23 2.53 -10.17
N ASP A 151 18.01 1.86 -11.30
CA ASP A 151 17.97 2.49 -12.64
C ASP A 151 16.76 3.42 -12.79
N VAL A 152 15.65 3.11 -12.09
CA VAL A 152 14.46 3.95 -12.01
C VAL A 152 14.42 4.64 -10.66
N LYS A 153 14.46 5.97 -10.69
CA LYS A 153 14.47 6.81 -9.49
C LYS A 153 13.09 6.91 -8.82
N TYR A 154 12.05 7.11 -9.64
CA TYR A 154 10.68 7.25 -9.16
C TYR A 154 9.76 6.26 -9.89
N LEU A 155 9.04 5.45 -9.14
CA LEU A 155 8.09 4.49 -9.70
C LEU A 155 6.67 4.91 -9.31
N VAL A 156 5.81 5.15 -10.31
CA VAL A 156 4.39 5.45 -10.12
C VAL A 156 3.59 4.21 -10.49
N THR A 157 2.91 3.60 -9.52
CA THR A 157 2.17 2.36 -9.74
C THR A 157 1.00 2.22 -8.76
N LYS A 158 0.26 1.11 -8.87
CA LYS A 158 -0.89 0.78 -8.04
C LYS A 158 -0.61 -0.43 -7.15
N PRO A 159 -1.03 -0.43 -5.87
CA PRO A 159 -0.87 -1.59 -5.00
C PRO A 159 -1.44 -2.89 -5.58
N SER A 160 -2.52 -2.78 -6.37
CA SER A 160 -3.19 -3.90 -7.03
C SER A 160 -2.37 -4.57 -8.14
N ILE A 161 -1.40 -3.87 -8.75
CA ILE A 161 -0.55 -4.40 -9.83
C ILE A 161 0.65 -5.15 -9.24
N CYS A 162 1.21 -4.63 -8.15
CA CYS A 162 2.46 -5.11 -7.56
C CYS A 162 2.23 -6.26 -6.54
N GLY A 163 1.23 -7.11 -6.78
CA GLY A 163 0.87 -8.24 -5.92
C GLY A 163 1.94 -9.35 -5.83
N PHE A 164 2.85 -9.43 -6.81
CA PHE A 164 3.76 -10.57 -7.03
C PHE A 164 5.05 -10.59 -6.18
N GLY A 165 5.02 -10.17 -4.93
CA GLY A 165 6.16 -10.45 -4.03
C GLY A 165 7.39 -9.56 -4.21
N MET A 166 7.31 -8.49 -5.02
CA MET A 166 8.45 -7.61 -5.32
C MET A 166 9.15 -7.11 -4.06
N ASN A 167 10.48 -7.07 -4.12
CA ASN A 167 11.33 -6.62 -3.02
C ASN A 167 11.96 -5.27 -3.37
N TRP A 168 11.52 -4.20 -2.71
CA TRP A 168 11.99 -2.83 -2.94
C TRP A 168 12.58 -2.22 -1.68
N GLN A 169 13.38 -3.03 -0.97
CA GLN A 169 14.14 -2.59 0.21
C GLN A 169 15.17 -1.52 -0.10
N ASN A 170 15.51 -1.30 -1.38
CA ASN A 170 16.35 -0.20 -1.83
C ASN A 170 15.66 1.18 -1.69
N CYS A 171 14.34 1.20 -1.55
CA CYS A 171 13.54 2.41 -1.36
C CYS A 171 13.11 2.55 0.10
N HIS A 172 13.25 3.75 0.66
CA HIS A 172 12.86 4.06 2.03
C HIS A 172 11.87 5.24 2.12
N ASP A 173 11.49 5.85 1.00
CA ASP A 173 10.44 6.87 0.93
C ASP A 173 9.28 6.41 0.05
N MET A 174 8.06 6.45 0.59
CA MET A 174 6.83 6.11 -0.10
C MET A 174 5.85 7.27 -0.05
N ILE A 175 5.12 7.50 -1.14
CA ILE A 175 4.04 8.47 -1.22
C ILE A 175 2.76 7.75 -1.62
N PHE A 176 1.70 7.91 -0.86
CA PHE A 176 0.35 7.49 -1.21
C PHE A 176 -0.43 8.73 -1.64
N CYS A 177 -0.65 8.85 -2.94
CA CYS A 177 -1.46 9.92 -3.52
C CYS A 177 -2.92 9.49 -3.55
N GLY A 178 -3.60 9.61 -2.40
CA GLY A 178 -4.88 8.96 -2.12
C GLY A 178 -4.72 7.58 -1.46
N LEU A 179 -5.77 7.12 -0.78
CA LEU A 179 -5.80 5.83 -0.08
C LEU A 179 -7.06 5.03 -0.39
N SER A 180 -6.98 3.78 -0.78
CA SER A 180 -8.18 2.94 -0.85
C SER A 180 -8.70 2.57 0.54
N ASP A 181 -9.98 2.21 0.70
CA ASP A 181 -10.55 1.71 1.97
C ASP A 181 -9.98 0.33 2.43
N SER A 182 -8.88 -0.15 1.83
CA SER A 182 -8.29 -1.46 2.12
C SER A 182 -7.02 -1.35 2.95
N TYR A 183 -7.16 -1.57 4.26
CA TYR A 183 -6.02 -1.68 5.17
C TYR A 183 -5.02 -2.76 4.73
N GLU A 184 -5.51 -3.91 4.26
CA GLU A 184 -4.63 -4.99 3.78
C GLU A 184 -3.77 -4.53 2.59
N GLN A 185 -4.33 -3.83 1.61
CA GLN A 185 -3.55 -3.32 0.47
C GLN A 185 -2.52 -2.29 0.92
N PHE A 186 -2.91 -1.37 1.81
CA PHE A 186 -2.00 -0.37 2.39
C PHE A 186 -0.84 -1.04 3.14
N TYR A 187 -1.15 -2.00 4.01
CA TYR A 187 -0.17 -2.77 4.76
C TYR A 187 0.79 -3.54 3.84
N GLN A 188 0.25 -4.24 2.83
CA GLN A 188 1.06 -4.99 1.87
C GLN A 188 1.95 -4.07 1.03
N ALA A 189 1.47 -2.90 0.64
CA ALA A 189 2.23 -1.90 -0.10
C ALA A 189 3.42 -1.38 0.73
N ILE A 190 3.21 -1.01 2.00
CA ILE A 190 4.29 -0.59 2.91
C ILE A 190 5.35 -1.69 3.05
N ARG A 191 4.91 -2.95 3.20
CA ARG A 191 5.80 -4.11 3.38
C ARG A 191 6.68 -4.42 2.16
N ARG A 192 6.46 -3.80 0.99
CA ARG A 192 7.37 -3.92 -0.17
C ARG A 192 8.72 -3.25 0.09
N CYS A 193 8.72 -2.13 0.80
CA CYS A 193 9.92 -1.39 1.18
C CYS A 193 10.32 -1.68 2.64
N TYR A 194 9.33 -1.86 3.52
CA TYR A 194 9.53 -2.13 4.95
C TYR A 194 9.58 -3.64 5.26
N ARG A 195 10.69 -4.26 4.86
CA ARG A 195 10.93 -5.71 4.96
C ARG A 195 12.24 -6.02 5.70
N PHE A 196 12.35 -7.21 6.31
CA PHE A 196 13.53 -7.63 7.08
C PHE A 196 14.82 -7.51 6.27
N GLY A 197 15.80 -6.79 6.80
CA GLY A 197 17.02 -6.39 6.10
C GLY A 197 17.03 -4.93 5.62
N GLN A 198 15.93 -4.18 5.84
CA GLN A 198 15.91 -2.73 5.65
C GLN A 198 16.88 -2.05 6.64
N LYS A 199 17.74 -1.18 6.13
CA LYS A 199 18.79 -0.49 6.89
C LYS A 199 18.43 0.96 7.24
N HIS A 200 17.50 1.55 6.51
CA HIS A 200 17.10 2.93 6.67
C HIS A 200 15.69 3.04 7.27
N GLU A 201 15.46 4.10 8.04
CA GLU A 201 14.11 4.42 8.50
C GLU A 201 13.20 4.67 7.29
N VAL A 202 11.99 4.11 7.34
CA VAL A 202 11.06 4.17 6.21
C VAL A 202 10.04 5.27 6.45
N ASN A 203 9.92 6.20 5.51
CA ASN A 203 8.97 7.30 5.54
C ASN A 203 7.80 7.01 4.60
N VAL A 204 6.60 7.06 5.12
CA VAL A 204 5.34 6.91 4.38
C VAL A 204 4.60 8.24 4.46
N HIS A 205 4.47 8.90 3.31
CA HIS A 205 3.70 10.12 3.15
C HIS A 205 2.33 9.78 2.59
N VAL A 206 1.27 10.05 3.35
CA VAL A 206 -0.11 9.83 2.94
C VAL A 206 -0.74 11.16 2.60
N ILE A 207 -1.06 11.40 1.33
CA ILE A 207 -1.65 12.66 0.87
C ILE A 207 -3.14 12.43 0.63
N ILE A 208 -3.96 13.13 1.40
CA ILE A 208 -5.43 13.05 1.35
C ILE A 208 -6.04 14.45 1.35
N SER A 209 -7.20 14.60 0.72
CA SER A 209 -8.06 15.77 0.90
C SER A 209 -8.81 15.69 2.24
N GLU A 210 -9.09 16.84 2.84
CA GLU A 210 -9.95 16.97 4.03
C GLU A 210 -11.32 16.32 3.84
N LYS A 211 -11.90 16.38 2.63
CA LYS A 211 -13.15 15.70 2.26
C LYS A 211 -13.06 14.16 2.37
N GLU A 212 -11.85 13.59 2.38
CA GLU A 212 -11.58 12.15 2.42
C GLU A 212 -11.16 11.62 3.81
N MET A 213 -11.27 12.43 4.86
CA MET A 213 -10.79 12.07 6.21
C MET A 213 -11.36 10.76 6.76
N ASN A 214 -12.60 10.41 6.37
CA ASN A 214 -13.24 9.14 6.73
C ASN A 214 -12.44 7.91 6.28
N VAL A 215 -11.74 7.99 5.16
CA VAL A 215 -10.93 6.87 4.64
C VAL A 215 -9.70 6.64 5.51
N LEU A 216 -9.06 7.73 5.98
CA LEU A 216 -7.94 7.62 6.91
C LEU A 216 -8.37 7.00 8.24
N ASN A 217 -9.54 7.37 8.75
CA ASN A 217 -10.07 6.82 10.00
C ASN A 217 -10.39 5.32 9.89
N ASN A 218 -10.79 4.84 8.71
CA ASN A 218 -11.05 3.41 8.49
C ASN A 218 -9.78 2.54 8.44
N ILE A 219 -8.61 3.14 8.20
CA ILE A 219 -7.34 2.44 7.96
C ILE A 219 -6.37 2.63 9.15
N LYS A 220 -6.69 3.50 10.10
CA LYS A 220 -5.89 3.74 11.31
C LYS A 220 -6.05 2.64 12.36
#